data_AF-A0A7Z2ZLW8-F1
#
_entry.id   AF-A0A7Z2ZLW8-F1
#
_cell.length_a   1.000
_cell.length_b   1.000
_cell.length_c   1.000
_cell.angle_alpha   90.00
_cell.angle_beta   90.00
_cell.angle_gamma   90.00
#
_symmetry.space_group_name_H-M   'P 1'
#
loop_
_entity.id
_entity.type
_entity.pdbx_description
1 polymer ?
#
loop_
_entity_poly.entity_id
_entity_poly.type
_entity_poly.pdbx_seq_one_letter_code
_entity_poly.pdbx_strand_id
1 'polypeptide(L)' 'MSADRGDLVWINFNPQAGQEQDGRRSAIVLSPQAFNETMGFVSVCPITHTIRG' A
#
# COMPACT_ATOMS: atom_id res chain seq x y z
N MET A 1 14.06 -3.35 10.44
CA MET A 1 13.72 -2.84 9.10
C MET A 1 12.23 -2.55 9.12
N SER A 2 11.87 -1.28 9.29
CA SER A 2 10.49 -0.81 9.22
C SER A 2 10.28 -0.18 7.84
N ALA A 3 9.08 -0.34 7.27
CA ALA A 3 8.73 0.24 5.99
C ALA A 3 8.83 1.76 6.06
N ASP A 4 9.54 2.37 5.12
CA ASP A 4 9.69 3.83 5.01
C ASP A 4 8.97 4.37 3.78
N ARG A 5 8.70 5.67 3.79
CA ARG A 5 8.10 6.36 2.66
C ARG A 5 8.93 6.14 1.40
N GLY A 6 8.27 5.70 0.32
CA GLY A 6 8.89 5.41 -0.96
C GLY A 6 9.21 3.93 -1.17
N ASP A 7 9.15 3.10 -0.12
CA ASP A 7 9.33 1.66 -0.27
C ASP A 7 8.22 1.05 -1.13
N LEU A 8 8.62 0.12 -2.00
CA LEU A 8 7.70 -0.74 -2.75
C LEU A 8 7.45 -2.01 -1.96
N VAL A 9 6.18 -2.26 -1.65
CA VAL A 9 5.74 -3.40 -0.86
C VAL A 9 4.70 -4.21 -1.63
N TRP A 10 4.62 -5.50 -1.33
CA TRP A 10 3.52 -6.35 -1.79
C TRP A 10 2.49 -6.50 -0.67
N ILE A 11 1.22 -6.20 -0.96
CA ILE A 11 0.10 -6.25 0.00
C ILE A 11 -1.08 -7.02 -0.63
N ASN A 12 -1.84 -7.75 0.20
CA ASN A 12 -3.09 -8.38 -0.20
C ASN A 12 -4.25 -7.45 0.17
N PHE A 13 -5.00 -6.98 -0.82
CA PHE A 13 -6.12 -6.04 -0.66
C PHE A 13 -7.48 -6.74 -0.54
N ASN A 14 -7.52 -8.07 -0.38
CA ASN A 14 -8.75 -8.80 -0.16
C ASN A 14 -9.11 -8.92 1.33
N PRO A 15 -10.41 -8.86 1.70
CA PRO A 15 -11.55 -8.59 0.82
C PRO A 15 -11.69 -7.10 0.48
N GLN A 16 -12.18 -6.78 -0.71
CA GLN A 16 -12.48 -5.41 -1.11
C GLN A 16 -13.97 -5.08 -0.94
N ALA A 17 -14.29 -3.81 -0.76
CA ALA A 17 -15.66 -3.31 -0.86
C ALA A 17 -15.88 -2.60 -2.22
N GLY A 18 -16.85 -3.07 -3.00
CA GLY A 18 -17.26 -2.41 -4.25
C GLY A 18 -16.17 -2.41 -5.35
N GLN A 19 -15.74 -1.22 -5.77
CA GLN A 19 -14.79 -1.00 -6.87
C GLN A 19 -13.39 -0.57 -6.38
N GLU A 20 -13.06 -0.90 -5.12
CA GLU A 20 -11.72 -0.75 -4.58
C GLU A 20 -10.69 -1.58 -5.38
N GLN A 21 -9.40 -1.46 -5.05
CA GLN A 21 -8.38 -2.35 -5.61
C GLN A 21 -8.39 -3.68 -4.85
N ASP A 22 -8.24 -4.81 -5.56
CA ASP A 22 -8.29 -6.17 -5.01
C ASP A 22 -6.96 -6.93 -5.12
N GLY A 23 -6.88 -8.06 -4.42
CA GLY A 23 -5.87 -9.08 -4.67
C GLY A 23 -4.48 -8.73 -4.17
N ARG A 24 -3.50 -9.55 -4.55
CA ARG A 24 -2.09 -9.34 -4.22
C ARG A 24 -1.48 -8.37 -5.22
N ARG A 25 -1.10 -7.17 -4.78
CA ARG A 25 -0.56 -6.11 -5.64
C ARG A 25 0.63 -5.42 -5.00
N SER A 26 1.46 -4.80 -5.83
CA SER A 26 2.46 -3.86 -5.34
C SER A 26 1.79 -2.56 -4.90
N ALA A 27 2.38 -1.90 -3.92
CA ALA A 27 1.95 -0.61 -3.42
C ALA A 27 3.18 0.20 -2.98
N ILE A 28 3.07 1.52 -3.02
CA ILE A 28 4.10 2.43 -2.50
C ILE A 28 3.71 2.92 -1.11
N VAL A 29 4.65 2.93 -0.18
CA VAL A 29 4.46 3.46 1.17
C VAL A 29 4.48 4.99 1.14
N LEU A 30 3.46 5.62 1.72
CA LEU A 30 3.31 7.08 1.76
C LEU A 30 3.60 7.67 3.13
N SER A 31 3.34 6.92 4.20
CA SER A 31 3.52 7.37 5.58
C SER A 31 4.99 7.32 6.02
N PRO A 32 5.48 8.30 6.81
CA PRO A 32 6.86 8.31 7.31
C PRO A 32 7.15 7.13 8.24
N GLN A 33 8.40 6.64 8.27
CA GLN A 33 8.82 5.55 9.15
C GLN A 33 8.44 5.75 10.63
N ALA A 34 8.65 6.94 11.20
CA ALA A 34 8.32 7.22 12.60
C ALA A 34 6.82 7.02 12.92
N PHE A 35 5.94 7.35 11.97
CA PHE A 35 4.50 7.09 12.10
C PHE A 35 4.23 5.58 12.05
N ASN A 36 4.86 4.88 11.09
CA ASN A 36 4.67 3.44 10.87
C ASN A 36 5.10 2.62 12.10
N GLU A 37 6.22 2.98 12.70
CA GLU A 37 6.75 2.34 13.91
C GLU A 37 5.86 2.59 15.13
N THR A 38 5.33 3.80 15.28
CA THR A 38 4.47 4.16 16.41
C THR A 38 3.09 3.50 16.31
N MET A 39 2.51 3.50 15.11
CA MET A 39 1.13 3.05 14.88
C MET A 39 1.01 1.55 14.58
N GLY A 40 2.09 0.91 14.13
CA GLY A 40 2.06 -0.50 13.70
C GLY A 40 1.32 -0.75 12.39
N PHE A 41 1.00 0.31 11.62
CA PHE A 41 0.42 0.21 10.29
C PHE A 41 1.04 1.24 9.34
N VAL A 42 0.86 1.01 8.05
CA VAL A 42 1.37 1.88 6.97
C VAL A 42 0.21 2.40 6.14
N SER A 43 0.32 3.64 5.65
CA SER A 43 -0.52 4.16 4.58
C SER A 43 0.18 3.92 3.24
N VAL A 44 -0.54 3.33 2.29
CA VAL A 44 0.01 2.92 0.99
C VAL A 44 -0.90 3.33 -0.16
N CYS A 45 -0.34 3.44 -1.37
CA CYS A 45 -1.10 3.57 -2.61
C CYS A 45 -0.88 2.33 -3.49
N PRO A 46 -1.92 1.55 -3.83
CA PRO A 46 -1.80 0.40 -4.72
C PRO A 46 -1.42 0.80 -6.15
N ILE A 47 -0.58 0.00 -6.79
CA ILE A 47 -0.15 0.19 -8.16
C ILE A 47 -0.98 -0.73 -9.07
N THR A 48 -1.50 -0.17 -10.17
CA THR A 48 -2.21 -0.91 -11.21
C THR A 48 -1.39 -0.96 -12.50
N HIS A 49 -1.49 -2.07 -13.23
CA HIS A 49 -0.95 -2.19 -14.59
C HIS A 49 -1.92 -1.68 -15.65
N THR A 50 -3.18 -1.42 -15.28
CA THR A 50 -4.19 -0.88 -16.20
C THR A 50 -4.05 0.63 -16.27
N ILE A 51 -3.65 1.14 -17.43
CA ILE A 51 -3.70 2.57 -17.75
C ILE A 51 -5.12 2.91 -18.18
N ARG A 52 -5.73 3.92 -17.55
CA ARG A 52 -7.01 4.50 -17.98
C ARG A 52 -6.75 5.96 -18.33
N GLY A 53 -7.02 6.32 -19.57
CA GLY A 53 -6.95 7.69 -20.11
C GLY A 53 -8.32 8.33 -20.14
#